data_AF-A0A8J6XHA9-F1
#
_entry.id   AF-A0A8J6XHA9-F1
#
_cell.length_a   1.000
_cell.length_b   1.000
_cell.length_c   1.000
_cell.angle_alpha   90.00
_cell.angle_beta   90.00
_cell.angle_gamma   90.00
#
_symmetry.space_group_name_H-M   'P 1'
#
loop_
_entity.id
_entity.type
_entity.pdbx_description
1 polymer ?
#
loop_
_entity_poly.entity_id
_entity_poly.type
_entity_poly.pdbx_seq_one_letter_code
_entity_poly.pdbx_strand_id
1 'polypeptide(L)'
;MELAQVLLTNLLYILIYSFSTLFIWQFILELSIAFEKHCNCSTSTSRAVATTKIVAKKSNLQISKSNVNLPPRSKQLTVQQLRKKCSQAGIKWSYAIKEPQSGKKRHLNRQEMLIALTQIKQSA
;
A
#
# COMPACT_ATOMS: atom_id res chain seq x y z
N MET A 1 -1.18 -4.98 -61.61
CA MET A 1 -2.07 -4.71 -60.47
C MET A 1 -1.61 -5.44 -59.20
N GLU A 2 -1.17 -6.69 -59.30
CA GLU A 2 -0.63 -7.51 -58.19
C GLU A 2 0.45 -6.81 -57.33
N LEU A 3 1.45 -6.19 -57.97
CA LEU A 3 2.62 -5.63 -57.28
C LEU A 3 2.28 -4.44 -56.35
N ALA A 4 1.36 -3.58 -56.78
CA ALA A 4 0.89 -2.45 -55.97
C ALA A 4 0.11 -2.93 -54.74
N GLN A 5 -0.68 -4.01 -54.89
CA GLN A 5 -1.44 -4.59 -53.79
C GLN A 5 -0.51 -5.23 -52.76
N VAL A 6 0.52 -5.98 -53.20
CA VAL A 6 1.53 -6.57 -52.30
C VAL A 6 2.31 -5.49 -51.53
N LEU A 7 2.72 -4.41 -52.20
CA LEU A 7 3.40 -3.28 -51.54
C LEU A 7 2.50 -2.60 -50.51
N LEU A 8 1.23 -2.37 -50.84
CA LEU A 8 0.26 -1.78 -49.93
C LEU A 8 0.02 -2.65 -48.69
N THR A 9 -0.14 -3.97 -48.88
CA THR A 9 -0.32 -4.91 -47.77
C THR A 9 0.90 -4.97 -46.86
N ASN A 10 2.11 -5.02 -47.43
CA ASN A 10 3.35 -5.00 -46.63
C ASN A 10 3.50 -3.70 -45.84
N LEU A 11 3.22 -2.56 -46.47
CA LEU A 11 3.34 -1.26 -45.82
C LEU A 11 2.29 -1.10 -44.70
N LEU A 12 1.07 -1.56 -44.95
CA LEU A 12 0.00 -1.59 -43.95
C LEU A 12 0.36 -2.52 -42.78
N TYR A 13 0.89 -3.71 -43.07
CA TYR A 13 1.32 -4.66 -42.04
C TYR A 13 2.42 -4.06 -41.15
N ILE A 14 3.44 -3.44 -41.75
CA ILE A 14 4.51 -2.77 -41.03
C ILE A 14 3.97 -1.63 -40.18
N LEU A 15 3.07 -0.79 -40.74
CA LEU A 15 2.48 0.33 -40.00
C LEU A 15 1.66 -0.13 -38.80
N ILE A 16 0.77 -1.10 -38.99
CA ILE A 16 -0.08 -1.61 -37.91
C ILE A 16 0.78 -2.28 -36.84
N TYR A 17 1.73 -3.14 -37.24
CA TYR A 17 2.56 -3.87 -36.28
C TYR A 17 3.49 -2.93 -35.50
N SER A 18 4.13 -1.99 -36.19
CA SER A 18 5.04 -1.03 -35.56
C SER A 18 4.28 -0.10 -34.62
N PHE A 19 3.14 0.45 -35.06
CA PHE A 19 2.33 1.33 -34.24
C PHE A 19 1.76 0.61 -33.02
N SER A 20 1.25 -0.61 -33.20
CA SER A 20 0.73 -1.42 -32.09
C SER A 20 1.82 -1.74 -31.08
N THR A 21 3.01 -2.13 -31.55
CA THR A 21 4.14 -2.46 -30.68
C THR A 21 4.58 -1.25 -29.87
N LEU A 22 4.73 -0.08 -30.51
CA LEU A 22 5.09 1.16 -29.82
C LEU A 22 4.01 1.62 -28.84
N PHE A 23 2.74 1.49 -29.22
CA PHE A 23 1.61 1.86 -28.36
C PHE A 23 1.54 0.97 -27.11
N ILE A 24 1.68 -0.35 -27.27
CA ILE A 24 1.72 -1.30 -26.14
C ILE A 24 2.93 -0.99 -25.24
N TRP A 25 4.10 -0.72 -25.82
CA TRP A 25 5.29 -0.36 -25.07
C TRP A 25 5.10 0.92 -24.25
N GLN A 26 4.55 1.97 -24.86
CA GLN A 26 4.23 3.22 -24.19
C GLN A 26 3.23 3.01 -23.05
N PHE A 27 2.18 2.21 -23.29
CA PHE A 27 1.19 1.87 -22.26
C PHE A 27 1.82 1.13 -21.07
N ILE A 28 2.70 0.16 -21.32
CA ILE A 28 3.42 -0.57 -20.26
C ILE A 28 4.34 0.37 -19.49
N LEU A 29 5.04 1.29 -20.17
CA LEU A 29 5.89 2.29 -19.52
C LEU A 29 5.08 3.21 -18.61
N GLU A 30 3.97 3.76 -19.11
CA GLU A 30 3.10 4.62 -18.31
C GLU A 30 2.50 3.88 -17.11
N LEU A 31 2.06 2.64 -17.32
CA LEU A 31 1.56 1.79 -16.26
C LEU A 31 2.66 1.50 -15.23
N SER A 32 3.89 1.26 -15.67
CA SER A 32 5.05 1.01 -14.80
C SER A 32 5.41 2.26 -13.98
N ILE A 33 5.41 3.45 -14.58
CA ILE A 33 5.66 4.73 -13.89
C ILE A 33 4.54 5.01 -12.88
N ALA A 34 3.28 4.81 -13.27
CA ALA A 34 2.13 4.98 -12.38
C ALA A 34 2.18 3.98 -11.21
N PHE A 35 2.54 2.73 -11.49
CA PHE A 35 2.71 1.69 -10.48
C PHE A 35 3.90 1.99 -9.57
N GLU A 36 5.04 2.43 -10.10
CA GLU A 36 6.19 2.87 -9.33
C GLU A 36 5.82 4.02 -8.39
N LYS A 37 5.09 5.03 -8.88
CA LYS A 37 4.60 6.15 -8.07
C LYS A 37 3.67 5.67 -6.95
N HIS A 38 2.79 4.71 -7.24
CA HIS A 38 1.86 4.15 -6.25
C HIS A 38 2.55 3.21 -5.25
N CYS A 39 3.53 2.43 -5.70
CA CYS A 39 4.29 1.50 -4.89
C CYS A 39 5.35 2.18 -4.04
N ASN A 40 6.02 3.24 -4.50
CA ASN A 40 6.93 4.05 -3.68
C ASN A 40 6.20 4.80 -2.55
N CYS A 41 4.90 5.06 -2.73
CA CYS A 41 4.03 5.51 -1.63
C CYS A 41 3.69 4.39 -0.62
N SER A 42 3.70 3.12 -1.06
CA SER A 42 3.33 1.96 -0.24
C SER A 42 4.52 1.23 0.40
N THR A 43 5.71 1.31 -0.20
CA THR A 43 6.94 0.62 0.26
C THR A 43 7.64 1.34 1.42
N SER A 44 7.30 2.58 1.74
CA SER A 44 7.76 3.21 2.99
C SER A 44 7.21 2.52 4.25
N THR A 45 6.19 1.65 4.11
CA THR A 45 5.54 0.97 5.25
C THR A 45 5.82 -0.53 5.34
N SER A 46 6.39 -1.20 4.31
CA SER A 46 6.45 -2.68 4.28
C SER A 46 7.84 -3.32 4.12
N ARG A 47 8.93 -2.54 3.99
CA ARG A 47 10.30 -3.08 3.86
C ARG A 47 10.99 -3.42 5.20
N ALA A 48 10.21 -3.78 6.21
CA ALA A 48 10.72 -4.38 7.46
C ALA A 48 10.10 -5.75 7.77
N VAL A 49 9.30 -6.33 6.86
CA VAL A 49 8.60 -7.61 7.08
C VAL A 49 8.85 -8.59 5.92
N ALA A 50 10.06 -8.58 5.35
CA ALA A 50 10.48 -9.55 4.34
C ALA A 50 11.83 -10.24 4.67
N THR A 51 12.30 -10.15 5.91
CA THR A 51 13.47 -10.90 6.41
C THR A 51 13.13 -11.53 7.74
N THR A 52 12.24 -12.52 7.76
CA THR A 52 12.14 -13.56 8.81
C THR A 52 11.02 -14.55 8.46
N LYS A 53 11.11 -15.23 7.32
CA LYS A 53 10.35 -16.47 7.08
C LYS A 53 11.20 -17.53 6.38
N ILE A 54 12.48 -17.61 6.71
CA ILE A 54 13.24 -18.85 6.54
C ILE A 54 14.05 -19.02 7.82
N VAL A 55 13.99 -20.22 8.39
CA VAL A 55 14.66 -20.68 9.61
C VAL A 55 13.96 -20.33 10.94
N ALA A 56 12.77 -20.90 11.11
CA ALA A 56 12.41 -21.43 12.42
C ALA A 56 13.29 -22.65 12.72
N LYS A 57 14.44 -22.45 13.37
CA LYS A 57 15.12 -23.53 14.11
C LYS A 57 15.99 -22.95 15.22
N LYS A 58 15.44 -23.00 16.44
CA LYS A 58 16.12 -23.35 17.68
C LYS A 58 17.48 -22.67 17.94
N SER A 59 17.49 -21.64 18.78
CA SER A 59 18.40 -21.58 19.94
C SER A 59 18.11 -20.38 20.83
N ASN A 60 17.90 -20.67 22.11
CA ASN A 60 18.21 -19.77 23.22
C ASN A 60 19.50 -19.00 22.93
N LEU A 61 19.48 -17.67 23.03
CA LEU A 61 20.62 -17.00 23.66
C LEU A 61 20.26 -15.60 24.18
N GLN A 62 20.74 -15.39 25.40
CA GLN A 62 20.71 -14.21 26.24
C GLN A 62 21.07 -12.89 25.54
N ILE A 63 20.35 -11.84 25.97
CA ILE A 63 20.86 -10.56 26.48
C ILE A 63 22.17 -10.03 25.86
N SER A 64 22.08 -8.88 25.20
CA SER A 64 23.04 -7.81 25.44
C SER A 64 22.35 -6.46 25.26
N LYS A 65 22.21 -5.73 26.38
CA LYS A 65 21.89 -4.32 26.40
C LYS A 65 23.14 -3.58 25.92
N SER A 66 23.05 -2.87 24.80
CA SER A 66 24.00 -1.81 24.46
C SER A 66 23.23 -0.50 24.30
N ASN A 67 23.70 0.46 25.08
CA ASN A 67 23.14 1.76 25.34
C ASN A 67 23.40 2.65 24.12
N VAL A 68 22.35 2.97 23.35
CA VAL A 68 22.40 4.06 22.39
C VAL A 68 21.26 5.01 22.72
N ASN A 69 21.64 6.10 23.38
CA ASN A 69 20.81 7.28 23.58
C ASN A 69 20.37 7.82 22.21
N LEU A 70 19.16 7.45 21.79
CA LEU A 70 18.39 8.19 20.80
C LEU A 70 17.20 8.84 21.53
N PRO A 71 16.84 10.09 21.18
CA PRO A 71 15.75 10.82 21.81
C PRO A 71 14.43 10.03 21.71
N PRO A 72 13.47 10.21 22.64
CA PRO A 72 12.25 9.42 22.69
C PRO A 72 11.39 9.73 21.46
N ARG A 73 11.62 8.96 20.40
CA ARG A 73 10.77 8.90 19.22
C ARG A 73 9.39 8.53 19.75
N SER A 74 8.46 9.48 19.69
CA SER A 74 7.09 9.31 20.16
C SER A 74 6.59 7.96 19.70
N LYS A 75 6.30 7.07 20.66
CA LYS A 75 5.89 5.69 20.40
C LYS A 75 4.64 5.74 19.52
N GLN A 76 4.82 5.65 18.21
CA GLN A 76 3.71 5.62 17.28
C GLN A 76 2.93 4.35 17.61
N LEU A 77 1.76 4.52 18.23
CA LEU A 77 0.87 3.41 18.57
C LEU A 77 0.56 2.64 17.30
N THR A 78 0.82 1.33 17.34
CA THR A 78 0.47 0.42 16.27
C THR A 78 -1.05 0.39 16.10
N VAL A 79 -1.55 0.17 14.88
CA VAL A 79 -3.00 0.10 14.60
C VAL A 79 -3.72 -0.90 15.51
N GLN A 80 -3.09 -2.02 15.85
CA GLN A 80 -3.63 -2.99 16.81
C GLN A 80 -3.80 -2.41 18.22
N GLN A 81 -2.85 -1.60 18.68
CA GLN A 81 -2.93 -0.93 19.99
C GLN A 81 -4.00 0.16 19.99
N LEU A 82 -4.17 0.88 18.87
CA LEU A 82 -5.26 1.84 18.71
C LEU A 82 -6.63 1.16 18.75
N ARG A 83 -6.81 0.03 18.05
CA ARG A 83 -8.05 -0.76 18.10
C ARG A 83 -8.38 -1.21 19.52
N LYS A 84 -7.38 -1.68 20.28
CA LYS A 84 -7.55 -2.05 21.69
C LYS A 84 -8.00 -0.85 22.53
N LYS A 85 -7.33 0.31 22.38
CA LYS A 85 -7.71 1.54 23.09
C LYS A 85 -9.11 2.03 22.72
N CYS A 86 -9.48 2.02 21.43
CA CYS A 86 -10.83 2.36 20.99
C CYS A 86 -11.87 1.41 21.61
N SER A 87 -11.58 0.10 21.63
CA SER A 87 -12.48 -0.89 22.26
C SER A 87 -12.63 -0.65 23.77
N GLN A 88 -11.54 -0.33 24.47
CA GLN A 88 -11.54 0.01 25.90
C GLN A 88 -12.32 1.29 26.20
N ALA A 89 -12.26 2.28 25.29
CA ALA A 89 -12.98 3.54 25.41
C ALA A 89 -14.45 3.45 24.90
N GLY A 90 -14.94 2.25 24.58
CA GLY A 90 -16.31 2.05 24.06
C GLY A 90 -16.54 2.55 22.63
N ILE A 91 -15.48 2.94 21.91
CA ILE A 91 -15.58 3.38 20.51
C ILE A 91 -15.68 2.15 19.61
N LYS A 92 -16.83 1.98 18.95
CA LYS A 92 -17.06 0.96 17.93
C LYS A 92 -16.20 1.26 16.70
N TRP A 93 -15.02 0.65 16.63
CA TRP A 93 -14.06 0.93 15.57
C TRP A 93 -14.27 0.11 14.30
N SER A 94 -14.86 -1.07 14.43
CA SER A 94 -15.21 -1.98 13.33
C SER A 94 -16.58 -1.64 12.76
N TYR A 95 -16.70 -1.59 11.44
CA TYR A 95 -17.95 -1.32 10.72
C TYR A 95 -18.66 -0.03 11.13
N ALA A 96 -17.89 0.99 11.49
CA ALA A 96 -18.40 2.22 12.09
C ALA A 96 -18.97 3.20 11.07
N ILE A 97 -18.41 3.22 9.85
CA ILE A 97 -18.80 4.17 8.80
C ILE A 97 -19.52 3.39 7.71
N LYS A 98 -20.74 3.81 7.37
CA LYS A 98 -21.45 3.33 6.19
C LYS A 98 -21.13 4.28 5.04
N GLU A 99 -20.48 3.76 4.01
CA GLU A 99 -20.10 4.57 2.85
C GLU A 99 -21.35 5.00 2.09
N PRO A 100 -21.54 6.30 1.82
CA PRO A 100 -22.80 6.81 1.26
C PRO A 100 -23.04 6.32 -0.17
N GLN A 101 -21.98 6.02 -0.93
CA GLN A 101 -22.11 5.57 -2.32
C GLN A 101 -22.25 4.05 -2.49
N SER A 102 -21.59 3.25 -1.64
CA SER A 102 -21.59 1.78 -1.79
C SER A 102 -22.47 1.05 -0.77
N GLY A 103 -22.90 1.74 0.29
CA GLY A 103 -23.62 1.14 1.42
C GLY A 103 -22.78 0.15 2.24
N LYS A 104 -21.51 -0.09 1.86
CA LYS A 104 -20.61 -0.99 2.56
C LYS A 104 -20.15 -0.37 3.87
N LYS A 105 -20.08 -1.21 4.90
CA LYS A 105 -19.59 -0.82 6.22
C LYS A 105 -18.07 -0.91 6.23
N ARG A 106 -17.37 0.19 6.51
CA ARG A 106 -15.90 0.22 6.63
C ARG A 106 -15.47 0.43 8.08
N HIS A 107 -14.24 -0.01 8.37
CA HIS A 107 -13.59 0.23 9.65
C HIS A 107 -13.09 1.67 9.71
N LEU A 108 -12.94 2.21 10.93
CA LEU A 108 -12.28 3.49 11.14
C LEU A 108 -10.80 3.39 10.76
N ASN A 109 -10.33 4.38 10.01
CA ASN A 109 -8.93 4.55 9.67
C ASN A 109 -8.12 5.00 10.91
N ARG A 110 -6.80 4.88 10.87
CA ARG A 110 -5.89 5.26 11.97
C ARG A 110 -6.12 6.69 12.45
N GLN A 111 -6.29 7.64 11.53
CA GLN A 111 -6.53 9.05 11.86
C GLN A 111 -7.89 9.23 12.55
N GLU A 112 -8.94 8.60 12.01
CA GLU A 112 -10.28 8.67 12.59
C GLU A 112 -10.33 8.04 13.99
N MET A 113 -9.62 6.92 14.21
CA MET A 113 -9.44 6.31 15.54
C MET A 113 -8.73 7.24 16.53
N LEU A 114 -7.69 7.95 16.08
CA LEU A 114 -6.97 8.91 16.92
C LEU A 114 -7.85 10.10 17.29
N ILE A 115 -8.61 10.64 16.34
CA ILE A 115 -9.56 11.73 16.56
C ILE A 115 -10.61 11.32 17.58
N ALA A 116 -11.22 10.14 17.42
CA ALA A 116 -12.21 9.62 18.35
C ALA A 116 -11.65 9.46 19.77
N LEU A 117 -10.41 8.99 19.91
CA LEU A 117 -9.74 8.87 21.21
C LEU A 117 -9.42 10.24 21.84
N THR A 118 -9.02 11.23 21.03
CA THR A 118 -8.78 12.59 21.53
C THR A 118 -10.07 13.29 21.96
N GLN A 119 -11.18 13.08 21.25
CA GLN A 119 -12.48 13.63 21.60
C GLN A 119 -12.95 13.11 22.96
N ILE A 120 -12.87 11.80 23.21
CA ILE A 120 -13.22 11.23 24.52
C ILE A 120 -12.34 11.80 25.64
N LYS A 121 -11.04 11.98 25.39
CA LYS A 121 -10.12 12.56 26.39
C LYS A 121 -10.44 14.04 26.70
N GLN A 122 -11.06 14.77 25.77
CA GLN A 122 -11.48 16.16 25.96
C GLN A 122 -12.86 16.28 26.60
N SER A 123 -13.68 15.22 26.55
CA SER A 123 -15.03 15.17 27.12
C SER A 123 -15.10 14.58 28.54
N ALA A 124 -13.95 14.31 29.16
CA ALA A 124 -13.81 13.84 30.53
C ALA A 124 -13.05 14.87 31.36
#